data_AF-A7T7B0-F1
#
_entry.id   AF-A7T7B0-F1
#
_cell.length_a   1.000
_cell.length_b   1.000
_cell.length_c   1.000
_cell.angle_alpha   90.00
_cell.angle_beta   90.00
_cell.angle_gamma   90.00
#
_symmetry.space_group_name_H-M   'P 1'
#
loop_
_entity.id
_entity.type
_entity.pdbx_description
1 polymer ?
#
loop_
_entity_poly.entity_id
_entity_poly.type
_entity_poly.pdbx_seq_one_letter_code
_entity_poly.pdbx_strand_id
1 'polypeptide(L)'
;IDDVALRYLTAVCMSLSVISMSFLLLTYRLFKELRTIPGINMMNLAASLLMAQLLWLVSGAFTLGPVFCTITACFLHYLFLVSFLW
;
A
#
# COMPACT_ATOMS: atom_id res chain seq x y z
N ILE A 1 -13.63 25.16 -4.02
CA ILE A 1 -13.41 25.09 -2.53
C ILE A 1 -13.40 23.64 -2.08
N ASP A 2 -14.38 22.89 -2.57
CA ASP A 2 -14.45 21.44 -2.75
C ASP A 2 -13.13 20.73 -3.14
N ASP A 3 -12.40 21.17 -4.17
CA ASP A 3 -11.12 20.52 -4.54
C ASP A 3 -10.04 20.59 -3.46
N VAL A 4 -9.99 21.70 -2.72
CA VAL A 4 -8.97 21.91 -1.68
C VAL A 4 -9.28 21.01 -0.49
N ALA A 5 -10.55 20.94 -0.08
CA ALA A 5 -11.00 20.04 0.97
C ALA A 5 -10.71 18.56 0.64
N LEU A 6 -10.97 18.15 -0.61
CA LEU A 6 -10.69 16.78 -1.07
C LEU A 6 -9.19 16.45 -1.03
N ARG A 7 -8.34 17.39 -1.43
CA ARG A 7 -6.87 17.22 -1.38
C ARG A 7 -6.36 17.05 0.04
N TYR A 8 -6.84 17.89 0.97
CA TYR A 8 -6.45 17.78 2.38
C TYR A 8 -6.92 16.47 3.00
N LEU A 9 -8.19 16.09 2.77
CA LEU A 9 -8.74 14.84 3.29
C LEU A 9 -7.98 13.63 2.75
N THR A 10 -7.72 13.59 1.44
CA THR A 10 -6.92 12.53 0.81
C THR A 10 -5.52 12.47 1.42
N ALA A 11 -4.85 13.61 1.61
CA ALA A 11 -3.52 13.63 2.19
C ALA A 11 -3.48 13.07 3.63
N VAL A 12 -4.44 13.46 4.47
CA VAL A 12 -4.55 12.99 5.87
C VAL A 12 -4.89 11.51 5.92
N CYS A 13 -5.88 11.06 5.14
CA CYS A 13 -6.28 9.65 5.10
C CYS A 13 -5.15 8.76 4.57
N MET A 14 -4.43 9.19 3.52
CA MET A 14 -3.31 8.44 2.98
C MET A 14 -2.17 8.32 3.99
N SER A 15 -1.81 9.41 4.67
CA SER A 15 -0.76 9.37 5.70
C SER A 15 -1.14 8.50 6.90
N LEU A 16 -2.38 8.58 7.38
CA LEU A 16 -2.89 7.69 8.43
C LEU A 16 -2.83 6.20 8.02
N SER A 17 -3.20 5.91 6.76
CA SER A 17 -3.16 4.54 6.24
C SER A 17 -1.73 4.00 6.15
N VAL A 18 -0.77 4.81 5.69
CA VAL A 18 0.66 4.43 5.63
C VAL A 18 1.19 4.11 7.02
N ILE A 19 0.88 4.94 8.02
CA ILE A 19 1.29 4.72 9.42
C ILE A 19 0.70 3.40 9.93
N SER A 20 -0.61 3.20 9.73
CA SER A 20 -1.31 2.00 10.21
C SER A 20 -0.78 0.71 9.58
N MET A 21 -0.51 0.71 8.27
CA MET A 21 0.10 -0.43 7.59
C MET A 21 1.54 -0.69 8.02
N SER A 22 2.30 0.37 8.29
CA SER A 22 3.66 0.25 8.83
C SER A 22 3.63 -0.44 10.20
N PHE A 23 2.74 -0.03 11.10
CA PHE A 23 2.55 -0.69 12.40
C PHE A 23 2.10 -2.14 12.26
N LEU A 24 1.21 -2.45 11.32
CA LEU A 24 0.80 -3.82 11.02
C LEU A 24 2.03 -4.66 10.62
N LEU A 25 2.79 -4.22 9.62
CA LEU A 25 4.01 -4.93 9.18
C LEU A 25 5.02 -5.09 10.31
N LEU A 26 5.25 -4.06 11.13
CA LEU A 26 6.13 -4.13 12.30
C LEU A 26 5.64 -5.16 13.33
N THR A 27 4.33 -5.19 13.60
CA THR A 27 3.73 -6.15 14.55
C THR A 27 3.94 -7.59 14.07
N TYR A 28 3.64 -7.88 12.80
CA TYR A 28 3.87 -9.21 12.22
C TYR A 28 5.36 -9.57 12.03
N ARG A 29 6.27 -8.57 12.02
CA ARG A 29 7.72 -8.79 12.04
C ARG A 29 8.21 -9.15 13.44
N LEU A 30 7.69 -8.49 14.48
CA LEU A 30 8.09 -8.65 15.87
C LEU A 30 7.54 -9.95 16.47
N PHE A 31 6.27 -10.24 16.22
CA PHE A 31 5.59 -11.45 16.71
C PHE A 31 5.60 -12.54 15.64
N LYS A 32 6.64 -13.38 15.65
CA LYS A 32 6.73 -14.55 14.74
C LYS A 32 5.56 -15.52 14.90
N GLU A 33 4.98 -15.60 16.11
CA GLU A 33 3.76 -16.38 16.42
C GLU A 33 2.54 -15.96 15.58
N LEU A 34 2.43 -14.69 15.19
CA LEU A 34 1.32 -14.20 14.35
C LEU A 34 1.51 -14.52 12.86
N ARG A 35 2.66 -15.08 12.47
CA ARG A 35 2.96 -15.47 11.09
C ARG A 35 2.36 -16.84 10.76
N THR A 36 1.05 -16.95 10.94
CA THR A 36 0.25 -18.06 10.42
C THR A 36 0.06 -17.88 8.90
N ILE A 37 -0.34 -18.94 8.21
CA ILE A 37 -0.68 -18.91 6.76
C ILE A 37 -1.55 -17.69 6.38
N PRO A 38 -2.68 -17.41 7.07
CA PRO A 38 -3.48 -16.20 6.79
C PRO A 38 -2.77 -14.89 7.18
N GLY A 39 -1.93 -14.91 8.22
CA GLY A 39 -1.14 -13.74 8.63
C GLY A 39 -0.10 -13.31 7.59
N ILE A 40 0.51 -14.26 6.88
CA ILE A 40 1.45 -13.96 5.79
C ILE A 40 0.72 -13.31 4.61
N ASN A 41 -0.49 -13.77 4.29
CA ASN A 41 -1.30 -13.16 3.23
C ASN A 41 -1.63 -11.69 3.55
N MET A 42 -2.02 -11.42 4.80
CA MET A 42 -2.27 -10.06 5.29
C MET A 42 -1.02 -9.17 5.24
N MET A 43 0.17 -9.71 5.53
CA MET A 43 1.42 -8.96 5.37
C MET A 43 1.71 -8.60 3.90
N ASN A 44 1.46 -9.52 2.96
CA ASN A 44 1.68 -9.27 1.53
C ASN A 44 0.70 -8.23 0.98
N LEU A 45 -0.58 -8.32 1.37
CA LEU A 45 -1.58 -7.31 1.03
C LEU A 45 -1.22 -5.93 1.61
N ALA A 46 -0.81 -5.88 2.88
CA ALA A 46 -0.38 -4.64 3.51
C ALA A 46 0.87 -4.04 2.85
N ALA A 47 1.83 -4.87 2.46
CA ALA A 47 3.00 -4.42 1.71
C ALA A 47 2.62 -3.87 0.33
N SER A 48 1.67 -4.49 -0.38
CA SER A 48 1.22 -4.01 -1.70
C SER A 48 0.52 -2.66 -1.61
N LEU A 49 -0.38 -2.48 -0.64
CA LEU A 49 -1.09 -1.21 -0.42
C LEU A 49 -0.15 -0.10 0.06
N LEU A 50 0.83 -0.43 0.92
CA LEU A 50 1.85 0.52 1.33
C LEU A 50 2.66 1.00 0.12
N MET A 51 3.04 0.08 -0.77
CA MET A 51 3.71 0.41 -2.02
C MET A 51 2.83 1.31 -2.90
N ALA A 52 1.54 1.00 -3.04
CA ALA A 52 0.58 1.82 -3.78
C ALA A 52 0.46 3.25 -3.22
N GLN A 53 0.42 3.39 -1.90
CA GLN A 53 0.35 4.69 -1.22
C GLN A 53 1.64 5.49 -1.40
N LEU A 54 2.81 4.84 -1.36
CA LEU A 54 4.08 5.46 -1.69
C LEU A 54 4.14 5.90 -3.15
N LEU A 55 3.61 5.08 -4.07
CA LEU A 55 3.56 5.39 -5.49
C LEU A 55 2.64 6.55 -5.81
N TRP A 56 1.50 6.66 -5.13
CA TRP A 56 0.64 7.83 -5.19
C TRP A 56 1.39 9.09 -4.76
N LEU A 57 2.12 9.00 -3.65
CA LEU A 57 2.91 10.12 -3.12
C LEU A 57 4.04 10.53 -4.08
N VAL A 58 4.75 9.54 -4.63
CA VAL A 58 5.82 9.74 -5.62
C VAL A 58 5.28 10.31 -6.92
N SER A 59 4.13 9.82 -7.41
CA SER A 59 3.51 10.32 -8.64
C SER A 59 2.99 11.75 -8.48
N GLY A 60 2.55 12.12 -7.27
CA GLY A 60 2.19 13.50 -6.94
C GLY A 60 3.40 14.43 -6.80
N ALA A 61 4.57 13.89 -6.47
CA ALA A 61 5.82 14.65 -6.32
C ALA A 61 6.65 14.71 -7.62
N PHE A 62 6.55 13.68 -8.47
CA PHE A 62 7.36 13.48 -9.66
C PHE A 62 6.52 12.82 -10.76
N THR A 63 6.49 13.41 -11.96
CA THR A 63 5.90 12.78 -13.14
C THR A 63 6.84 11.73 -13.70
N LEU A 64 6.91 10.55 -13.06
CA LEU A 64 7.61 9.40 -13.62
C LEU A 64 6.79 8.87 -14.80
N GLY A 65 7.44 8.71 -15.95
CA GLY A 65 6.79 8.38 -17.21
C GLY A 65 5.91 7.11 -17.19
N PRO A 66 5.15 6.87 -18.27
CA PRO A 66 4.07 5.87 -18.33
C PRO A 66 4.51 4.43 -18.00
N VAL A 67 5.80 4.11 -18.20
CA VAL A 67 6.38 2.81 -17.88
C VAL A 67 6.30 2.48 -16.38
N PHE A 68 6.54 3.47 -15.52
CA PHE A 68 6.55 3.26 -14.07
C PHE A 68 5.16 2.93 -13.53
N CYS A 69 4.14 3.65 -14.01
CA CYS A 69 2.74 3.40 -13.70
C CYS A 69 2.33 1.96 -14.08
N THR A 70 2.66 1.54 -15.31
CA THR A 70 2.35 0.18 -15.78
C THR A 70 3.01 -0.90 -14.95
N ILE A 71 4.30 -0.76 -14.61
CA ILE A 71 5.01 -1.73 -13.76
C ILE A 71 4.29 -1.89 -12.43
N THR A 72 3.90 -0.76 -11.81
CA THR A 72 3.26 -0.78 -10.51
C THR A 72 1.85 -1.35 -10.53
N ALA A 73 1.08 -1.05 -11.58
CA ALA A 73 -0.23 -1.63 -11.79
C ALA A 73 -0.15 -3.16 -11.97
N CYS A 74 0.80 -3.65 -12.78
CA CYS A 74 1.05 -5.08 -12.97
C CYS A 74 1.45 -5.76 -11.66
N PHE A 75 2.34 -5.14 -10.88
CA PHE A 75 2.81 -5.68 -9.61
C PHE A 75 1.69 -5.78 -8.56
N LEU A 76 0.85 -4.75 -8.47
CA LEU A 76 -0.35 -4.75 -7.62
C LEU A 76 -1.33 -5.85 -8.02
N HIS A 77 -1.58 -6.00 -9.32
CA HIS A 77 -2.50 -7.01 -9.84
C HIS A 77 -2.03 -8.43 -9.54
N TYR A 78 -0.72 -8.69 -9.70
CA TYR A 78 -0.11 -9.97 -9.36
C TYR A 78 -0.20 -10.28 -7.85
N LEU A 79 0.10 -9.29 -7.00
CA LEU A 79 0.00 -9.45 -5.55
C LEU A 79 -1.43 -9.71 -5.08
N PHE A 80 -2.43 -9.07 -5.72
CA PHE A 80 -3.84 -9.33 -5.46
C PHE A 80 -4.21 -10.77 -5.86
N LEU A 81 -3.83 -11.23 -7.06
CA LEU A 81 -4.09 -12.60 -7.52
C LEU A 81 -3.50 -13.65 -6.57
N VAL A 82 -2.27 -13.43 -6.10
CA VAL A 82 -1.62 -14.31 -5.11
C VAL A 82 -2.40 -14.33 -3.78
N SER A 83 -2.99 -13.21 -3.36
CA SER A 83 -3.79 -13.15 -2.13
C SER A 83 -5.15 -13.85 -2.19
N PHE A 84 -5.70 -14.10 -3.38
CA PHE A 84 -6.95 -14.88 -3.56
C PHE A 84 -6.71 -16.36 -3.87
N LEU A 85 -5.51 -16.71 -4.34
CA LEU A 85 -5.11 -18.09 -4.62
C LEU A 85 -4.60 -18.83 -3.39
N TRP A 86 -4.41 -18.14 -2.27
CA TRP A 86 -3.96 -18.65 -0.97
C TRP A 86 -4.96 -18.30 0.13
#